data_AF-A0A9D5Q1Q7-F1
#
_entry.id   AF-A0A9D5Q1Q7-F1
#
_cell.length_a   1.000
_cell.length_b   1.000
_cell.length_c   1.000
_cell.angle_alpha   90.00
_cell.angle_beta   90.00
_cell.angle_gamma   90.00
#
_symmetry.space_group_name_H-M   'P 1'
#
loop_
_entity.id
_entity.type
_entity.pdbx_description
1 polymer ?
#
loop_
_entity_poly.entity_id
_entity_poly.type
_entity_poly.pdbx_seq_one_letter_code
_entity_poly.pdbx_strand_id
1 'polypeptide(L)' 'MRKKEILYKVVSFIDRKELDFLDKISKDIYFSTGKKIPRSQIIEYIIHISRNHNDLEKTIMESI' A
#
# COMPACT_ATOMS: atom_id res chain seq x y z
N MET A 1 19.73 17.56 18.61
CA MET A 1 19.84 17.24 17.17
C MET A 1 18.49 16.77 16.66
N ARG A 2 17.85 17.47 15.72
CA ARG A 2 16.65 16.95 15.03
C ARG A 2 17.09 15.81 14.12
N LYS A 3 16.58 14.59 14.35
CA LYS A 3 16.77 13.45 13.42
C LYS A 3 16.27 13.90 12.05
N LYS A 4 17.14 13.98 11.06
CA LYS A 4 16.71 14.16 9.66
C LYS A 4 16.03 12.85 9.25
N GLU A 5 14.72 12.90 9.01
CA GLU A 5 14.03 11.78 8.37
C GLU A 5 14.61 11.61 6.97
N ILE A 6 15.20 10.44 6.71
CA ILE A 6 15.69 10.09 5.39
C ILE A 6 14.45 9.77 4.56
N LEU A 7 14.11 10.66 3.64
CA LEU A 7 13.02 10.44 2.71
C LEU A 7 13.48 9.42 1.65
N TYR A 8 13.18 8.14 1.87
CA TYR A 8 13.42 7.11 0.86
C TYR A 8 12.39 7.26 -0.27
N LYS A 9 12.85 7.68 -1.46
CA LYS A 9 12.01 7.74 -2.65
C LYS A 9 12.00 6.38 -3.33
N VAL A 10 10.91 5.64 -3.21
CA VAL A 10 10.71 4.39 -3.93
C VAL A 10 10.23 4.71 -5.35
N VAL A 11 10.97 4.23 -6.35
CA VAL A 11 10.54 4.25 -7.75
C VAL A 11 10.08 2.85 -8.10
N SER A 12 8.82 2.72 -8.52
CA SER A 12 8.25 1.45 -8.96
C SER A 12 7.94 1.51 -10.45
N PHE A 13 8.24 0.43 -11.16
CA PHE A 13 7.80 0.23 -12.53
C PHE A 13 6.52 -0.58 -12.49
N ILE A 14 5.44 0.03 -12.94
CA ILE A 14 4.12 -0.60 -13.04
C ILE A 14 3.66 -0.58 -14.49
N ASP A 15 3.00 -1.64 -14.91
CA ASP A 15 2.41 -1.70 -16.24
C ASP A 15 1.10 -0.91 -16.31
N ARG A 16 0.52 -0.83 -17.51
CA ARG A 16 -0.72 -0.08 -17.72
C ARG A 16 -1.90 -0.66 -16.94
N LYS A 17 -2.01 -1.98 -16.84
CA LYS A 17 -3.12 -2.67 -16.18
C LYS A 17 -3.06 -2.44 -14.67
N GLU A 18 -1.87 -2.50 -14.09
CA GLU A 18 -1.59 -2.22 -12.69
C GLU A 18 -1.90 -0.75 -12.35
N LEU A 19 -1.50 0.18 -13.22
CA LEU A 19 -1.83 1.59 -13.06
C LEU A 19 -3.35 1.83 -13.10
N ASP A 20 -4.04 1.23 -14.06
CA ASP A 20 -5.50 1.35 -14.20
C ASP A 20 -6.23 0.73 -12.99
N PHE A 21 -5.69 -0.35 -12.41
CA PHE A 21 -6.18 -0.94 -11.15
C PHE A 21 -6.07 0.04 -9.97
N LEU A 22 -4.89 0.66 -9.77
CA LEU A 22 -4.70 1.66 -8.72
C LEU A 22 -5.63 2.87 -8.88
N ASP A 23 -5.86 3.30 -10.12
CA ASP A 23 -6.78 4.38 -10.44
C ASP A 23 -8.24 4.02 -10.15
N LYS A 24 -8.63 2.77 -10.39
CA LYS A 24 -9.96 2.28 -10.03
C LYS A 24 -10.19 2.34 -8.52
N ILE A 25 -9.25 1.82 -7.73
CA ILE A 25 -9.33 1.90 -6.26
C ILE A 25 -9.42 3.36 -5.80
N SER A 26 -8.57 4.23 -6.34
CA SER A 26 -8.57 5.65 -5.97
C SER A 26 -9.93 6.31 -6.25
N LYS A 27 -10.54 6.00 -7.40
CA LYS A 27 -11.89 6.47 -7.76
C LYS A 27 -12.95 5.93 -6.83
N ASP A 28 -12.94 4.63 -6.53
CA ASP A 28 -13.94 4.01 -5.65
C ASP A 28 -13.88 4.60 -4.24
N ILE A 29 -12.68 4.85 -3.70
CA ILE A 29 -12.50 5.56 -2.42
C ILE A 29 -13.04 7.00 -2.53
N TYR A 30 -12.74 7.71 -3.61
CA TYR A 30 -13.21 9.07 -3.81
C TYR A 30 -14.74 9.14 -3.88
N PHE A 31 -15.38 8.25 -4.63
CA PHE A 31 -16.84 8.23 -4.74
C PHE A 31 -17.54 7.79 -3.45
N SER A 32 -16.92 6.91 -2.65
CA SER A 32 -17.51 6.45 -1.40
C SER A 32 -17.29 7.40 -0.22
N THR A 33 -16.16 8.11 -0.17
CA THR A 33 -15.75 8.89 1.00
C THR A 33 -15.56 10.39 0.73
N GLY A 34 -15.55 10.81 -0.53
CA GLY A 34 -15.18 12.16 -0.95
C GLY A 34 -13.68 12.47 -0.85
N LYS A 35 -12.85 11.52 -0.38
CA LYS A 35 -11.41 11.73 -0.17
C LYS A 35 -10.61 11.24 -1.37
N LYS A 36 -9.69 12.10 -1.83
CA LYS A 36 -8.75 11.75 -2.89
C LYS A 36 -7.49 11.16 -2.28
N ILE A 37 -7.20 9.90 -2.58
CA ILE A 37 -6.02 9.19 -2.07
C ILE A 37 -4.97 9.02 -3.19
N PRO A 38 -3.70 9.42 -2.97
CA PRO A 38 -2.62 9.21 -3.91
C PRO A 38 -2.27 7.72 -4.04
N ARG A 39 -1.85 7.31 -5.25
CA ARG A 39 -1.46 5.93 -5.57
C ARG A 39 -0.40 5.37 -4.62
N SER A 40 0.55 6.18 -4.19
CA SER A 40 1.60 5.78 -3.25
C SER A 40 1.05 5.32 -1.90
N GLN A 41 0.03 5.99 -1.37
CA GLN A 41 -0.63 5.58 -0.13
C GLN A 41 -1.41 4.27 -0.33
N ILE A 42 -2.05 4.08 -1.48
CA ILE A 42 -2.73 2.81 -1.80
C ILE A 42 -1.71 1.67 -1.80
N ILE A 43 -0.56 1.84 -2.45
CA ILE A 43 0.53 0.86 -2.47
C ILE A 43 1.07 0.59 -1.06
N GLU A 44 1.27 1.64 -0.26
CA GLU A 44 1.72 1.51 1.13
C GLU A 44 0.74 0.67 1.96
N TYR A 45 -0.57 0.94 1.84
CA TYR A 45 -1.60 0.15 2.50
C TYR A 45 -1.60 -1.31 2.05
N ILE A 46 -1.47 -1.57 0.75
CA ILE A 46 -1.39 -2.94 0.21
C ILE A 46 -0.19 -3.69 0.81
N ILE A 47 0.99 -3.04 0.84
CA ILE A 47 2.21 -3.64 1.42
C ILE A 47 2.01 -3.91 2.91
N HIS A 48 1.42 -2.96 3.64
CA HIS A 48 1.18 -3.11 5.08
C HIS A 48 0.24 -4.29 5.37
N ILE A 49 -0.88 -4.39 4.63
CA ILE A 49 -1.84 -5.50 4.75
C ILE A 49 -1.17 -6.83 4.39
N SER A 50 -0.41 -6.87 3.30
CA SER A 50 0.29 -8.09 2.85
C SER A 50 1.32 -8.58 3.87
N ARG A 51 2.09 -7.68 4.49
CA ARG A 51 3.03 -8.04 5.57
C ARG A 51 2.32 -8.61 6.77
N ASN A 52 1.28 -7.94 7.26
CA ASN A 52 0.53 -8.41 8.41
C ASN A 52 -0.17 -9.76 8.15
N HIS A 53 -0.60 -10.02 6.91
CA HIS A 53 -1.14 -11.32 6.53
C HIS A 53 -0.09 -12.42 6.59
N ASN A 54 1.10 -12.17 6.04
CA ASN A 54 2.21 -13.12 6.07
C ASN A 54 2.69 -13.38 7.50
N ASP A 55 2.71 -12.34 8.35
CA ASP A 55 3.07 -12.47 9.75
C ASP A 55 2.03 -13.31 10.53
N LEU A 56 0.74 -13.18 10.18
CA LEU A 56 -0.32 -14.02 10.74
C LEU A 56 -0.18 -15.48 10.30
N GLU A 57 0.02 -15.75 9.01
CA GLU A 57 0.23 -17.10 8.49
C GLU A 57 1.45 -17.77 9.13
N LYS A 58 2.56 -17.03 9.23
CA LYS A 58 3.78 -17.51 9.89
C LYS A 58 3.54 -17.85 11.37
N THR A 59 2.83 -16.99 12.09
CA THR A 59 2.50 -17.21 13.51
C THR A 59 1.63 -18.46 13.69
N ILE A 60 0.65 -18.68 12.80
CA ILE A 60 -0.20 -19.88 12.83
C ILE A 60 0.63 -21.14 12.54
N MET A 61 1.54 -21.10 11.56
CA MET A 61 2.38 -22.25 11.21
C MET A 61 3.43 -22.58 12.29
N GLU A 62 3.92 -21.60 13.04
CA GLU A 62 4.84 -21.81 14.17
C GLU A 62 4.12 -22.32 15.45
N SER A 63 2.79 -22.24 15.49
CA SER A 63 1.95 -22.63 16.64
C SER A 63 1.34 -24.04 16.50
N ILE A 64 1.60 -24.76 15.40
CA ILE A 64 1.19 -26.15 15.14
C ILE A 64 2.43 -27.04 15.22
#